data_AF-A0A653TUW5-F1
#
_entry.id   AF-A0A653TUW5-F1
#
_cell.length_a   1.000
_cell.length_b   1.000
_cell.length_c   1.000
_cell.angle_alpha   90.00
_cell.angle_beta   90.00
_cell.angle_gamma   90.00
#
_symmetry.space_group_name_H-M   'P 1'
#
loop_
_entity.id
_entity.type
_entity.pdbx_description
1 polymer ?
#
loop_
_entity_poly.entity_id
_entity_poly.type
_entity_poly.pdbx_seq_one_letter_code
_entity_poly.pdbx_strand_id
1 'polypeptide(L)'
;MSQTRTARRPLLATAALTAVLSLCLTACGPGGGEASESPTATPSDTASASASASATASMPATESASPSDTATRSPSASSTPSGSPSAAPSGSASASETPQGATEATVYWVAMDNLEGIEFPGCGDSSLMESTAPVSGAGAVGDPSFVEAGLQVLLDQTEYEVGSGLSNSLYQSELEVTEVSISGDTVTVDLTGTPVSSGTCDDPRIIAQLENTALANAGVYTAEILLDGTPIQEAMSQKGS
;
A
#
# COMPACT_ATOMS: atom_id res chain seq x y z
N MET A 1 24.32 -42.20 -27.84
CA MET A 1 25.65 -41.58 -27.74
C MET A 1 25.91 -40.74 -28.99
N SER A 2 25.53 -39.46 -28.95
CA SER A 2 25.90 -38.49 -29.99
C SER A 2 26.12 -37.15 -29.30
N GLN A 3 27.39 -36.84 -29.07
CA GLN A 3 27.89 -35.55 -28.61
C GLN A 3 28.05 -34.59 -29.79
N THR A 4 28.29 -33.31 -29.47
CA THR A 4 28.70 -32.16 -30.30
C THR A 4 27.56 -31.26 -30.76
N ARG A 5 27.57 -29.92 -30.58
CA ARG A 5 28.63 -28.97 -30.24
C ARG A 5 28.02 -27.71 -29.60
N THR A 6 28.64 -27.26 -28.52
CA THR A 6 28.46 -25.96 -27.86
C THR A 6 28.84 -24.82 -28.79
N ALA A 7 27.98 -23.82 -28.96
CA ALA A 7 28.32 -22.55 -29.62
C ALA A 7 28.37 -21.43 -28.58
N ARG A 8 29.58 -21.16 -28.06
CA ARG A 8 29.92 -19.91 -27.37
C ARG A 8 30.01 -18.81 -28.42
N ARG A 9 29.29 -17.70 -28.23
CA ARG A 9 29.50 -16.47 -29.02
C ARG A 9 30.40 -15.49 -28.24
N PRO A 10 31.30 -14.78 -28.93
CA PRO A 10 32.47 -14.16 -28.34
C PRO A 10 32.20 -12.77 -27.76
N LEU A 11 32.90 -12.49 -26.66
CA LEU A 11 33.23 -11.17 -26.14
C LEU A 11 34.01 -10.38 -27.19
N LEU A 12 33.54 -9.19 -27.56
CA LEU A 12 34.33 -8.19 -28.27
C LEU A 12 34.43 -6.94 -27.39
N ALA A 13 35.52 -6.92 -26.63
CA ALA A 13 36.07 -5.72 -26.04
C ALA A 13 36.60 -4.82 -27.16
N THR A 14 36.21 -3.56 -27.16
CA THR A 14 36.95 -2.50 -27.85
C THR A 14 37.30 -1.44 -26.81
N ALA A 15 38.61 -1.24 -26.68
CA ALA A 15 39.24 -0.27 -25.81
C ALA A 15 39.98 0.76 -26.68
N ALA A 16 40.29 1.90 -26.05
CA ALA A 16 41.28 2.91 -26.43
C ALA A 16 40.77 3.96 -27.46
N LEU A 17 41.13 5.26 -27.42
CA LEU A 17 42.13 6.01 -26.66
C LEU A 17 41.92 7.52 -27.00
N THR A 18 42.01 8.44 -26.01
CA THR A 18 42.66 9.81 -26.05
C THR A 18 42.25 10.86 -27.12
N ALA A 19 42.24 12.19 -26.93
CA ALA A 19 42.90 13.11 -26.00
C ALA A 19 42.21 14.51 -26.02
N VAL A 20 42.19 15.16 -24.84
CA VAL A 20 42.66 16.53 -24.53
C VAL A 20 42.43 17.68 -25.54
N LEU A 21 41.65 18.70 -25.12
CA LEU A 21 42.08 20.10 -25.21
C LEU A 21 41.40 20.99 -24.15
N SER A 22 42.21 21.55 -23.27
CA SER A 22 41.90 22.50 -22.20
C SER A 22 41.79 23.95 -22.73
N LEU A 23 41.49 24.88 -21.79
CA LEU A 23 41.84 26.34 -21.74
C LEU A 23 40.67 27.28 -22.13
N CYS A 24 40.21 28.29 -21.37
CA CYS A 24 40.79 29.11 -20.28
C CYS A 24 39.72 30.02 -19.60
N LEU A 25 39.88 30.29 -18.27
CA LEU A 25 39.82 31.58 -17.51
C LEU A 25 38.66 32.60 -17.76
N THR A 26 37.99 33.28 -16.80
CA THR A 26 38.36 34.12 -15.63
C THR A 26 37.00 34.60 -14.99
N ALA A 27 36.81 35.01 -13.73
CA ALA A 27 37.54 35.97 -12.91
C ALA A 27 37.15 35.88 -11.41
N CYS A 28 38.12 36.24 -10.58
CA CYS A 28 38.06 36.45 -9.13
C CYS A 28 37.56 37.87 -8.81
N GLY A 29 36.87 38.05 -7.67
CA GLY A 29 36.58 39.35 -7.09
C GLY A 29 36.59 39.29 -5.55
N PRO A 30 37.55 39.96 -4.87
CA PRO A 30 37.53 40.16 -3.43
C PRO A 30 36.90 41.53 -3.09
N GLY A 31 36.15 41.60 -2.00
CA GLY A 31 35.62 42.86 -1.48
C GLY A 31 35.15 42.69 -0.04
N GLY A 32 36.04 43.01 0.90
CA GLY A 32 35.69 43.16 2.31
C GLY A 32 34.89 44.44 2.57
N GLY A 33 34.07 44.41 3.61
CA GLY A 33 33.32 45.55 4.12
C GLY A 33 32.68 45.23 5.46
N GLU A 34 33.34 45.64 6.53
CA GLU A 34 32.84 45.66 7.90
C GLU A 34 31.77 46.77 8.07
N ALA A 35 30.65 46.43 8.72
CA ALA A 35 29.79 47.29 9.55
C ALA A 35 28.63 46.41 10.04
N SER A 36 28.58 46.03 11.33
CA SER A 36 27.91 46.80 12.39
C SER A 36 26.56 47.33 11.95
N GLU A 37 25.47 46.69 12.38
CA GLU A 37 24.48 47.31 13.28
C GLU A 37 23.37 46.30 13.61
N SER A 38 23.11 46.19 14.92
CA SER A 38 21.93 45.57 15.48
C SER A 38 20.72 46.46 15.21
N PRO A 39 19.55 45.89 14.88
CA PRO A 39 18.31 46.51 15.31
C PRO A 39 17.60 45.62 16.34
N THR A 40 17.63 46.10 17.57
CA THR A 40 16.50 45.98 18.49
C THR A 40 15.30 46.68 17.84
N ALA A 41 14.22 45.95 17.60
CA ALA A 41 12.89 46.53 17.49
C ALA A 41 11.82 45.48 17.84
N THR A 42 11.41 45.51 19.10
CA THR A 42 10.04 45.17 19.51
C THR A 42 9.09 46.20 18.89
N PRO A 43 7.96 45.75 18.34
CA PRO A 43 6.70 46.39 18.68
C PRO A 43 5.69 45.38 19.25
N SER A 44 5.18 45.72 20.43
CA SER A 44 3.84 45.33 20.88
C SER A 44 2.82 46.14 20.09
N ASP A 45 1.80 45.48 19.55
CA ASP A 45 0.42 45.99 19.35
C ASP A 45 -0.41 44.77 18.93
N THR A 46 -1.16 44.14 19.83
CA THR A 46 -2.57 44.45 20.11
C THR A 46 -3.36 44.83 18.85
N ALA A 47 -3.94 43.83 18.18
CA ALA A 47 -5.22 43.96 17.51
C ALA A 47 -5.92 42.60 17.48
N SER A 48 -6.75 42.40 18.50
CA SER A 48 -7.85 41.45 18.48
C SER A 48 -8.79 41.84 17.34
N ALA A 49 -8.94 40.98 16.34
CA ALA A 49 -10.03 41.04 15.38
C ALA A 49 -10.66 39.65 15.29
N SER A 50 -11.65 39.47 16.16
CA SER A 50 -12.69 38.46 16.07
C SER A 50 -13.38 38.59 14.71
N ALA A 51 -13.32 37.54 13.89
CA ALA A 51 -14.23 37.33 12.78
C ALA A 51 -14.99 36.03 13.03
N SER A 52 -16.01 36.17 13.87
CA SER A 52 -17.11 35.22 13.99
C SER A 52 -17.88 35.19 12.68
N ALA A 53 -17.78 34.10 11.93
CA ALA A 53 -18.73 33.76 10.87
C ALA A 53 -19.58 32.59 11.35
N SER A 54 -20.63 32.95 12.08
CA SER A 54 -21.74 32.06 12.41
C SER A 54 -22.54 31.80 11.14
N ALA A 55 -22.46 30.57 10.62
CA ALA A 55 -23.42 30.06 9.66
C ALA A 55 -24.37 29.12 10.39
N THR A 56 -25.44 29.70 10.93
CA THR A 56 -26.67 29.00 11.29
C THR A 56 -27.29 28.39 10.04
N ALA A 57 -27.40 27.08 10.01
CA ALA A 57 -28.45 26.39 9.26
C ALA A 57 -29.05 25.31 10.17
N SER A 58 -30.11 25.71 10.89
CA SER A 58 -31.14 24.81 11.41
C SER A 58 -31.83 24.08 10.27
N MET A 59 -32.29 22.85 10.53
CA MET A 59 -33.55 22.19 10.09
C MET A 59 -33.44 20.67 10.41
N PRO A 60 -34.54 19.89 10.47
CA PRO A 60 -35.18 19.52 11.72
C PRO A 60 -35.12 18.01 12.02
N ALA A 61 -35.45 17.65 13.26
CA ALA A 61 -35.85 16.30 13.62
C ALA A 61 -37.23 15.95 13.03
N THR A 62 -37.28 14.82 12.34
CA THR A 62 -38.48 14.05 11.97
C THR A 62 -38.05 12.60 11.84
N GLU A 63 -38.80 11.57 12.17
CA GLU A 63 -39.93 11.34 13.05
C GLU A 63 -39.95 9.81 13.14
N SER A 64 -40.33 9.27 14.30
CA SER A 64 -40.48 7.85 14.52
C SER A 64 -41.61 7.30 13.63
N ALA A 65 -41.36 6.22 12.90
CA ALA A 65 -42.41 5.35 12.40
C ALA A 65 -41.95 3.89 12.42
N SER A 66 -42.36 3.20 13.48
CA SER A 66 -42.55 1.75 13.49
C SER A 66 -43.82 1.40 12.72
N PRO A 67 -43.80 0.32 11.93
CA PRO A 67 -44.93 -0.60 11.95
C PRO A 67 -44.52 -2.03 12.32
N SER A 68 -45.24 -2.58 13.31
CA SER A 68 -45.50 -4.02 13.42
C SER A 68 -46.52 -4.43 12.35
N ASP A 69 -46.28 -5.57 11.69
CA ASP A 69 -47.30 -6.61 11.43
C ASP A 69 -46.61 -7.81 10.76
N THR A 70 -46.56 -8.98 11.42
CA THR A 70 -47.57 -10.06 11.37
C THR A 70 -47.65 -10.75 9.99
N ALA A 71 -47.05 -11.95 9.86
CA ALA A 71 -47.72 -13.20 9.49
C ALA A 71 -46.78 -14.26 8.87
N THR A 72 -46.62 -15.36 9.60
CA THR A 72 -46.63 -16.76 9.17
C THR A 72 -46.83 -17.06 7.69
N ARG A 73 -45.91 -17.84 7.11
CA ARG A 73 -46.24 -19.07 6.34
C ARG A 73 -45.02 -19.98 6.17
N SER A 74 -45.03 -21.06 6.94
CA SER A 74 -44.33 -22.30 6.64
C SER A 74 -45.08 -23.04 5.54
N PRO A 75 -44.37 -23.61 4.56
CA PRO A 75 -44.73 -24.93 4.06
C PRO A 75 -43.61 -25.94 4.30
N SER A 76 -43.95 -26.94 5.11
CA SER A 76 -43.30 -28.23 5.19
C SER A 76 -43.53 -28.99 3.88
N ALA A 77 -42.46 -29.44 3.22
CA ALA A 77 -42.51 -30.55 2.28
C ALA A 77 -41.33 -31.48 2.57
N SER A 78 -41.69 -32.57 3.25
CA SER A 78 -40.88 -33.76 3.52
C SER A 78 -40.79 -34.61 2.26
N SER A 79 -39.58 -35.02 1.88
CA SER A 79 -39.38 -36.16 1.01
C SER A 79 -38.05 -36.84 1.34
N THR A 80 -38.11 -37.76 2.31
CA THR A 80 -37.15 -38.86 2.44
C THR A 80 -37.49 -39.97 1.45
N PRO A 81 -36.51 -40.47 0.69
CA PRO A 81 -36.41 -41.89 0.46
C PRO A 81 -35.13 -42.45 1.09
N SER A 82 -35.36 -43.42 1.98
CA SER A 82 -34.40 -44.32 2.57
C SER A 82 -33.86 -45.27 1.50
N GLY A 83 -32.53 -45.31 1.34
CA GLY A 83 -31.82 -46.28 0.51
C GLY A 83 -30.41 -46.50 1.06
N SER A 84 -30.20 -47.63 1.70
CA SER A 84 -28.90 -48.10 2.20
C SER A 84 -28.99 -49.63 2.36
N PRO A 85 -27.91 -50.43 2.26
CA PRO A 85 -26.64 -50.27 1.52
C PRO A 85 -26.34 -51.50 0.63
N SER A 86 -25.34 -51.43 -0.27
CA SER A 86 -24.72 -52.66 -0.80
C SER A 86 -23.28 -52.45 -1.29
N ALA A 87 -22.35 -53.05 -0.52
CA ALA A 87 -21.04 -53.61 -0.84
C ALA A 87 -19.90 -52.74 -1.43
N ALA A 88 -18.81 -52.67 -0.66
CA ALA A 88 -17.44 -52.31 -1.04
C ALA A 88 -16.75 -53.46 -1.85
N PRO A 89 -15.63 -53.24 -2.57
CA PRO A 89 -14.33 -52.97 -1.93
C PRO A 89 -13.39 -51.97 -2.63
N SER A 90 -12.50 -51.40 -1.81
CA SER A 90 -11.09 -51.06 -2.05
C SER A 90 -10.65 -50.69 -3.48
N GLY A 91 -10.67 -49.38 -3.76
CA GLY A 91 -9.85 -48.74 -4.78
C GLY A 91 -8.76 -47.90 -4.09
N SER A 92 -7.53 -48.40 -4.18
CA SER A 92 -6.30 -47.75 -3.76
C SER A 92 -6.10 -46.40 -4.45
N ALA A 93 -5.74 -45.39 -3.66
CA ALA A 93 -5.03 -44.15 -4.01
C ALA A 93 -5.52 -43.39 -5.26
N SER A 94 -6.28 -42.31 -5.02
CA SER A 94 -6.05 -41.08 -5.76
C SER A 94 -5.93 -39.98 -4.73
N ALA A 95 -4.69 -39.62 -4.40
CA ALA A 95 -4.43 -38.35 -3.76
C ALA A 95 -5.03 -37.29 -4.70
N SER A 96 -6.10 -36.65 -4.25
CA SER A 96 -6.48 -35.36 -4.78
C SER A 96 -5.45 -34.36 -4.24
N GLU A 97 -4.24 -34.43 -4.78
CA GLU A 97 -3.39 -33.25 -4.81
C GLU A 97 -4.03 -32.34 -5.86
N THR A 98 -5.02 -31.58 -5.41
CA THR A 98 -5.23 -30.27 -6.00
C THR A 98 -3.92 -29.54 -5.75
N PRO A 99 -3.16 -29.13 -6.77
CA PRO A 99 -2.21 -28.07 -6.54
C PRO A 99 -3.07 -26.87 -6.15
N GLN A 100 -3.21 -26.59 -4.85
CA GLN A 100 -3.48 -25.23 -4.40
C GLN A 100 -2.22 -24.46 -4.77
N GLY A 101 -2.17 -24.09 -6.06
CA GLY A 101 -1.03 -23.43 -6.66
C GLY A 101 -0.83 -22.14 -5.91
N ALA A 102 0.40 -21.91 -5.48
CA ALA A 102 0.82 -20.58 -5.07
C ALA A 102 0.40 -19.62 -6.19
N THR A 103 -0.42 -18.65 -5.82
CA THR A 103 -0.78 -17.55 -6.71
C THR A 103 0.16 -16.40 -6.39
N GLU A 104 0.43 -15.54 -7.35
CA GLU A 104 1.34 -14.41 -7.15
C GLU A 104 0.52 -13.17 -6.79
N ALA A 105 0.63 -12.71 -5.55
CA ALA A 105 0.06 -11.44 -5.11
C ALA A 105 0.96 -10.29 -5.56
N THR A 106 0.36 -9.14 -5.82
CA THR A 106 1.09 -7.93 -6.20
C THR A 106 1.46 -7.14 -4.95
N VAL A 107 2.71 -6.71 -4.81
CA VAL A 107 3.19 -5.91 -3.69
C VAL A 107 3.97 -4.73 -4.21
N TYR A 108 3.73 -3.55 -3.63
CA TYR A 108 4.47 -2.34 -4.00
C TYR A 108 5.59 -2.08 -3.00
N TRP A 109 6.74 -1.66 -3.53
CA TRP A 109 7.92 -1.24 -2.76
C TRP A 109 8.27 0.19 -3.11
N VAL A 110 8.87 0.92 -2.16
CA VAL A 110 9.31 2.29 -2.41
C VAL A 110 10.66 2.27 -3.10
N ALA A 111 10.74 2.87 -4.28
CA ALA A 111 11.98 3.20 -4.95
C ALA A 111 12.39 4.64 -4.61
N MET A 112 13.68 4.83 -4.37
CA MET A 112 14.27 6.17 -4.18
C MET A 112 14.70 6.76 -5.53
N ASP A 113 14.91 8.08 -5.59
CA ASP A 113 15.45 8.80 -6.75
C ASP A 113 14.56 8.76 -8.01
N ASN A 114 13.25 8.60 -7.85
CA ASN A 114 12.27 8.61 -8.94
C ASN A 114 12.59 7.60 -10.07
N LEU A 115 12.89 6.35 -9.69
CA LEU A 115 12.92 5.26 -10.67
C LEU A 115 11.56 5.13 -11.37
N GLU A 116 11.55 4.57 -12.59
CA GLU A 116 10.35 4.41 -13.43
C GLU A 116 9.25 3.60 -12.70
N GLY A 117 8.34 4.27 -12.01
CA GLY A 117 7.31 3.67 -11.16
C GLY A 117 6.11 4.60 -10.96
N ILE A 118 5.22 4.23 -10.04
CA ILE A 118 4.01 5.02 -9.74
C ILE A 118 4.39 6.18 -8.82
N GLU A 119 4.14 7.41 -9.26
CA GLU A 119 4.33 8.62 -8.45
C GLU A 119 3.19 8.76 -7.43
N PHE A 120 3.50 9.22 -6.22
CA PHE A 120 2.52 9.51 -5.18
C PHE A 120 2.82 10.85 -4.49
N PRO A 121 1.80 11.55 -3.99
CA PRO A 121 2.00 12.85 -3.36
C PRO A 121 2.72 12.76 -2.01
N GLY A 122 3.39 13.85 -1.62
CA GLY A 122 3.95 14.00 -0.26
C GLY A 122 5.43 13.64 -0.12
N CYS A 123 6.03 12.91 -1.07
CA CYS A 123 7.47 12.69 -1.10
C CYS A 123 7.98 12.68 -2.56
N GLY A 124 8.52 13.81 -3.04
CA GLY A 124 8.80 14.07 -4.47
C GLY A 124 10.04 13.38 -5.06
N ASP A 125 10.73 12.55 -4.28
CA ASP A 125 11.91 11.80 -4.69
C ASP A 125 11.67 10.29 -4.62
N SER A 126 10.40 9.87 -4.63
CA SER A 126 10.01 8.49 -4.40
C SER A 126 8.90 8.06 -5.34
N SER A 127 9.01 6.83 -5.81
CA SER A 127 8.02 6.16 -6.64
C SER A 127 7.75 4.75 -6.09
N LEU A 128 6.64 4.15 -6.49
CA LEU A 128 6.34 2.76 -6.14
C LEU A 128 6.70 1.85 -7.30
N MET A 129 7.37 0.75 -6.97
CA MET A 129 7.70 -0.33 -7.89
C MET A 129 6.88 -1.56 -7.56
N GLU A 130 6.22 -2.08 -8.58
CA GLU A 130 5.47 -3.32 -8.49
C GLU A 130 6.42 -4.52 -8.45
N SER A 131 6.13 -5.48 -7.57
CA SER A 131 6.71 -6.80 -7.54
C SER A 131 5.62 -7.83 -7.30
N THR A 132 5.89 -9.08 -7.65
CA THR A 132 5.04 -10.20 -7.27
C THR A 132 5.65 -11.02 -6.14
N ALA A 133 4.81 -11.65 -5.34
CA ALA A 133 5.21 -12.57 -4.28
C ALA A 133 4.26 -13.78 -4.20
N PRO A 134 4.78 -14.98 -3.93
CA PRO A 134 3.96 -16.18 -3.83
C PRO A 134 3.10 -16.13 -2.56
N VAL A 135 1.80 -16.31 -2.72
CA VAL A 135 0.82 -16.47 -1.64
C VAL A 135 0.08 -17.79 -1.76
N SER A 136 -0.30 -18.37 -0.63
CA SER A 136 -0.98 -19.67 -0.56
C SER A 136 -2.32 -19.51 0.16
N GLY A 137 -3.33 -20.29 -0.25
CA GLY A 137 -4.63 -20.30 0.42
C GLY A 137 -5.51 -19.07 0.18
N ALA A 138 -5.08 -18.15 -0.68
CA ALA A 138 -5.83 -16.96 -1.06
C ALA A 138 -6.74 -17.21 -2.29
N GLY A 139 -7.76 -16.35 -2.47
CA GLY A 139 -8.63 -16.36 -3.64
C GLY A 139 -7.94 -15.86 -4.93
N ALA A 140 -8.72 -15.35 -5.87
CA ALA A 140 -8.22 -14.63 -7.05
C ALA A 140 -8.19 -13.11 -6.78
N VAL A 141 -7.62 -12.35 -7.72
CA VAL A 141 -7.75 -10.88 -7.72
C VAL A 141 -9.23 -10.49 -7.66
N GLY A 142 -9.58 -9.59 -6.73
CA GLY A 142 -10.96 -9.21 -6.44
C GLY A 142 -11.62 -9.99 -5.30
N ASP A 143 -10.95 -11.00 -4.74
CA ASP A 143 -11.36 -11.63 -3.48
C ASP A 143 -10.72 -10.90 -2.28
N PRO A 144 -11.47 -10.62 -1.19
CA PRO A 144 -10.91 -9.98 0.02
C PRO A 144 -9.72 -10.74 0.61
N SER A 145 -9.73 -12.08 0.55
CA SER A 145 -8.63 -12.92 1.05
C SER A 145 -7.35 -12.80 0.20
N PHE A 146 -7.45 -12.39 -1.07
CA PHE A 146 -6.30 -12.15 -1.93
C PHE A 146 -5.65 -10.80 -1.64
N VAL A 147 -6.46 -9.78 -1.36
CA VAL A 147 -5.99 -8.48 -0.84
C VAL A 147 -5.27 -8.65 0.49
N GLU A 148 -5.89 -9.38 1.42
CA GLU A 148 -5.31 -9.65 2.74
C GLU A 148 -3.96 -10.36 2.59
N ALA A 149 -3.86 -11.38 1.72
CA ALA A 149 -2.61 -12.09 1.48
C ALA A 149 -1.50 -11.19 0.89
N GLY A 150 -1.83 -10.29 -0.04
CA GLY A 150 -0.87 -9.33 -0.59
C GLY A 150 -0.37 -8.33 0.46
N LEU A 151 -1.26 -7.83 1.31
CA LEU A 151 -0.90 -6.97 2.43
C LEU A 151 -0.08 -7.70 3.49
N GLN A 152 -0.38 -8.97 3.78
CA GLN A 152 0.42 -9.77 4.71
C GLN A 152 1.85 -9.93 4.22
N VAL A 153 2.08 -10.17 2.92
CA VAL A 153 3.45 -10.19 2.37
C VAL A 153 4.18 -8.90 2.68
N LEU A 154 3.52 -7.75 2.48
CA LEU A 154 4.09 -6.43 2.72
C LEU A 154 4.41 -6.19 4.21
N LEU A 155 3.49 -6.56 5.09
CA LEU A 155 3.58 -6.34 6.54
C LEU A 155 4.58 -7.29 7.21
N ASP A 156 4.70 -8.52 6.71
CA ASP A 156 5.67 -9.52 7.21
C ASP A 156 7.12 -9.23 6.80
N GLN A 157 7.34 -8.37 5.79
CA GLN A 157 8.69 -7.93 5.40
C GLN A 157 9.28 -6.95 6.42
N THR A 158 10.05 -7.47 7.37
CA THR A 158 10.72 -6.68 8.41
C THR A 158 12.06 -6.07 7.99
N GLU A 159 12.52 -6.34 6.76
CA GLU A 159 13.73 -5.74 6.20
C GLU A 159 13.43 -4.39 5.54
N TYR A 160 14.27 -3.38 5.83
CA TYR A 160 14.15 -2.08 5.18
C TYR A 160 14.47 -2.15 3.69
N GLU A 161 15.55 -2.84 3.30
CA GLU A 161 15.93 -3.03 1.89
C GLU A 161 15.48 -4.40 1.42
N VAL A 162 14.61 -4.44 0.41
CA VAL A 162 14.10 -5.69 -0.19
C VAL A 162 14.82 -6.06 -1.49
N GLY A 163 15.93 -5.36 -1.78
CA GLY A 163 16.78 -5.56 -2.95
C GLY A 163 16.50 -4.58 -4.09
N SER A 164 17.43 -4.52 -5.05
CA SER A 164 17.29 -3.69 -6.27
C SER A 164 17.06 -2.19 -6.03
N GLY A 165 17.49 -1.66 -4.88
CA GLY A 165 17.24 -0.26 -4.50
C GLY A 165 15.79 0.01 -4.08
N LEU A 166 15.04 -1.04 -3.77
CA LEU A 166 13.67 -0.97 -3.26
C LEU A 166 13.68 -1.09 -1.74
N SER A 167 12.75 -0.36 -1.11
CA SER A 167 12.64 -0.28 0.34
C SER A 167 11.22 -0.52 0.82
N ASN A 168 11.08 -1.13 1.99
CA ASN A 168 9.82 -1.23 2.71
C ASN A 168 9.70 -0.09 3.72
N SER A 169 8.68 0.77 3.58
CA SER A 169 8.45 1.85 4.55
C SER A 169 7.75 1.37 5.83
N LEU A 170 7.20 0.15 5.78
CA LEU A 170 6.48 -0.48 6.90
C LEU A 170 7.39 -1.34 7.78
N TYR A 171 8.70 -1.45 7.50
CA TYR A 171 9.60 -2.42 8.14
C TYR A 171 9.70 -2.33 9.68
N GLN A 172 9.36 -1.19 10.27
CA GLN A 172 9.31 -0.98 11.73
C GLN A 172 7.88 -0.89 12.27
N SER A 173 6.87 -0.90 11.40
CA SER A 173 5.47 -0.81 11.79
C SER A 173 4.98 -2.14 12.30
N GLU A 174 4.17 -2.11 13.35
CA GLU A 174 3.47 -3.28 13.87
C GLU A 174 2.00 -3.13 13.47
N LEU A 175 1.66 -3.57 12.26
CA LEU A 175 0.32 -3.45 11.70
C LEU A 175 -0.23 -4.83 11.33
N GLU A 176 -1.53 -5.00 11.52
CA GLU A 176 -2.23 -6.24 11.18
C GLU A 176 -3.52 -5.91 10.42
N VAL A 177 -3.82 -6.69 9.38
CA VAL A 177 -5.11 -6.60 8.67
C VAL A 177 -6.18 -7.29 9.51
N THR A 178 -7.26 -6.58 9.79
CA THR A 178 -8.38 -7.08 10.60
C THR A 178 -9.62 -7.38 9.77
N GLU A 179 -9.89 -6.56 8.76
CA GLU A 179 -11.00 -6.76 7.83
C GLU A 179 -10.63 -6.21 6.45
N VAL A 180 -11.12 -6.90 5.41
CA VAL A 180 -11.09 -6.41 4.04
C VAL A 180 -12.48 -6.54 3.46
N SER A 181 -12.97 -5.47 2.83
CA SER A 181 -14.21 -5.49 2.08
C SER A 181 -14.01 -4.83 0.71
N ILE A 182 -14.70 -5.36 -0.29
CA ILE A 182 -14.68 -4.82 -1.66
C ILE A 182 -16.12 -4.53 -2.06
N SER A 183 -16.38 -3.27 -2.42
CA SER A 183 -17.70 -2.78 -2.81
C SER A 183 -17.58 -1.95 -4.08
N GLY A 184 -17.99 -2.51 -5.22
CA GLY A 184 -17.87 -1.84 -6.51
C GLY A 184 -16.39 -1.63 -6.88
N ASP A 185 -16.01 -0.37 -7.10
CA ASP A 185 -14.66 0.05 -7.47
C ASP A 185 -13.79 0.48 -6.27
N THR A 186 -14.24 0.18 -5.05
CA THR A 186 -13.56 0.53 -3.80
C THR A 186 -13.21 -0.71 -2.97
N VAL A 187 -11.97 -0.78 -2.53
CA VAL A 187 -11.51 -1.70 -1.48
C VAL A 187 -11.33 -0.93 -0.18
N THR A 188 -11.93 -1.42 0.90
CA THR A 188 -11.75 -0.89 2.26
C THR A 188 -10.96 -1.92 3.07
N VAL A 189 -9.90 -1.47 3.72
CA VAL A 189 -9.00 -2.31 4.53
C VAL A 189 -8.93 -1.71 5.93
N ASP A 190 -9.35 -2.48 6.92
CA ASP A 190 -9.22 -2.12 8.33
C ASP A 190 -7.97 -2.75 8.91
N LEU A 191 -7.06 -1.88 9.35
CA LEU A 191 -5.83 -2.23 10.04
C LEU A 191 -5.97 -1.94 11.54
N THR A 192 -5.21 -2.65 12.35
CA THR A 192 -4.91 -2.27 13.73
C THR A 192 -3.40 -2.21 13.94
N GLY A 193 -2.98 -1.61 15.05
CA GLY A 193 -1.60 -1.56 15.48
C GLY A 193 -0.98 -0.17 15.41
N THR A 194 0.34 -0.09 15.24
CA THR A 194 1.09 1.17 15.30
C THR A 194 1.99 1.34 14.08
N PRO A 195 1.68 2.27 13.16
CA PRO A 195 2.61 2.64 12.10
C PRO A 195 3.79 3.39 12.69
N VAL A 196 5.01 3.09 12.24
CA VAL A 196 6.23 3.81 12.65
C VAL A 196 6.67 4.74 11.53
N SER A 197 6.63 6.04 11.82
CA SER A 197 7.06 7.11 10.94
C SER A 197 8.17 7.91 11.61
N SER A 198 9.27 8.13 10.89
CA SER A 198 10.48 8.80 11.37
C SER A 198 10.80 10.10 10.64
N GLY A 199 9.93 10.53 9.72
CA GLY A 199 10.10 11.77 8.97
C GLY A 199 8.90 12.11 8.10
N THR A 200 8.89 13.33 7.55
CA THR A 200 7.78 13.87 6.75
C THR A 200 7.46 13.03 5.51
N CYS A 201 8.44 12.30 4.98
CA CYS A 201 8.26 11.43 3.83
C CYS A 201 7.76 10.02 4.17
N ASP A 202 7.80 9.60 5.43
CA ASP A 202 7.47 8.21 5.79
C ASP A 202 5.96 7.99 5.75
N ASP A 203 5.15 8.93 6.25
CA ASP A 203 3.69 8.87 6.18
C ASP A 203 3.19 8.67 4.74
N PRO A 204 3.51 9.55 3.76
CA PRO A 204 3.02 9.36 2.39
C PRO A 204 3.55 8.08 1.75
N ARG A 205 4.75 7.63 2.09
CA ARG A 205 5.31 6.36 1.60
C ARG A 205 4.55 5.15 2.13
N ILE A 206 4.29 5.11 3.44
CA ILE A 206 3.52 4.06 4.11
C ILE A 206 2.12 3.96 3.50
N ILE A 207 1.44 5.09 3.40
CA ILE A 207 0.07 5.17 2.87
C ILE A 207 0.04 4.68 1.42
N ALA A 208 0.92 5.21 0.56
CA ALA A 208 0.95 4.84 -0.84
C ALA A 208 1.26 3.34 -1.04
N GLN A 209 2.16 2.78 -0.23
CA GLN A 209 2.53 1.37 -0.30
C GLN A 209 1.35 0.44 0.07
N LEU A 210 0.61 0.77 1.13
CA LEU A 210 -0.60 0.05 1.54
C LEU A 210 -1.71 0.16 0.50
N GLU A 211 -2.02 1.38 0.05
CA GLU A 211 -3.09 1.65 -0.91
C GLU A 211 -2.86 0.92 -2.24
N ASN A 212 -1.66 1.03 -2.84
CA ASN A 212 -1.40 0.42 -4.15
C ASN A 212 -1.34 -1.11 -4.06
N THR A 213 -0.85 -1.66 -2.95
CA THR A 213 -0.90 -3.10 -2.71
C THR A 213 -2.35 -3.58 -2.59
N ALA A 214 -3.21 -2.85 -1.88
CA ALA A 214 -4.63 -3.18 -1.79
C ALA A 214 -5.34 -3.09 -3.15
N LEU A 215 -5.12 -2.00 -3.88
CA LEU A 215 -5.71 -1.76 -5.21
C LEU A 215 -5.38 -2.88 -6.20
N ALA A 216 -4.10 -3.25 -6.32
CA ALA A 216 -3.67 -4.22 -7.31
C ALA A 216 -4.24 -5.63 -7.04
N ASN A 217 -4.34 -6.04 -5.77
CA ASN A 217 -4.91 -7.34 -5.42
C ASN A 217 -6.45 -7.34 -5.41
N ALA A 218 -7.09 -6.17 -5.23
CA ALA A 218 -8.53 -6.04 -5.34
C ALA A 218 -8.98 -5.89 -6.80
N GLY A 219 -8.11 -5.42 -7.70
CA GLY A 219 -8.47 -5.14 -9.09
C GLY A 219 -9.44 -3.95 -9.24
N VAL A 220 -9.35 -2.98 -8.34
CA VAL A 220 -10.24 -1.80 -8.26
C VAL A 220 -9.45 -0.49 -8.38
N TYR A 221 -10.13 0.65 -8.32
CA TYR A 221 -9.54 1.97 -8.57
C TYR A 221 -9.44 2.88 -7.33
N THR A 222 -10.12 2.54 -6.25
CA THR A 222 -10.11 3.31 -4.99
C THR A 222 -9.79 2.41 -3.82
N ALA A 223 -8.89 2.85 -2.94
CA ALA A 223 -8.58 2.20 -1.68
C ALA A 223 -8.89 3.14 -0.53
N GLU A 224 -9.54 2.61 0.49
CA GLU A 224 -9.75 3.26 1.79
C GLU A 224 -9.03 2.42 2.84
N ILE A 225 -7.93 2.96 3.38
CA ILE A 225 -7.18 2.30 4.45
C ILE A 225 -7.57 2.95 5.77
N LEU A 226 -8.08 2.14 6.69
CA LEU A 226 -8.49 2.54 8.03
C LEU A 226 -7.49 1.98 9.05
N LEU A 227 -7.11 2.78 10.04
CA LEU A 227 -6.37 2.34 11.21
C LEU A 227 -7.27 2.54 12.43
N ASP A 228 -7.65 1.43 13.08
CA ASP A 228 -8.60 1.38 14.19
C ASP A 228 -9.91 2.15 13.86
N GLY A 229 -10.40 1.97 12.63
CA GLY A 229 -11.62 2.60 12.11
C GLY A 229 -11.48 4.08 11.69
N THR A 230 -10.28 4.65 11.74
CA THR A 230 -10.00 6.04 11.32
C THR A 230 -9.22 6.04 10.00
N PRO A 231 -9.54 6.89 9.01
CA PRO A 231 -8.74 7.01 7.79
C PRO A 231 -7.24 7.16 8.11
N ILE A 232 -6.39 6.34 7.49
CA ILE A 232 -4.98 6.24 7.89
C ILE A 232 -4.25 7.58 7.80
N GLN A 233 -4.58 8.42 6.82
CA GLN A 233 -4.00 9.76 6.68
C GLN A 233 -4.31 10.64 7.90
N GLU A 234 -5.52 10.53 8.45
CA GLU A 234 -5.94 11.25 9.64
C GLU A 234 -5.30 10.66 10.89
N ALA A 235 -5.25 9.33 11.01
CA ALA A 235 -4.63 8.65 12.14
C ALA A 235 -3.13 8.97 12.27
N MET A 236 -2.40 9.01 11.16
CA MET A 236 -0.97 9.32 11.15
C MET A 236 -0.69 10.81 11.40
N SER A 237 -1.55 11.71 10.90
CA SER A 237 -1.43 13.15 11.15
C SER A 237 -1.59 13.53 12.63
N GLN A 238 -2.37 12.76 13.40
CA GLN A 238 -2.61 13.01 14.83
C GLN A 238 -1.44 12.60 15.73
N LYS A 239 -0.53 11.74 15.26
CA LYS A 239 0.59 11.19 16.05
C LYS A 239 1.67 12.23 16.42
N GLY A 240 1.65 13.40 15.75
CA GLY A 240 2.59 14.51 15.99
C GLY A 240 2.07 15.67 16.86
N SER A 241 0.91 15.52 17.51
CA SER A 241 0.28 16.58 18.33
C SER A 241 0.51 16.44 19.83
#